data_AF-A0AB34BV79-F1
#
_entry.id   AF-A0AB34BV79-F1
#
_cell.length_a   1.000
_cell.length_b   1.000
_cell.length_c   1.000
_cell.angle_alpha   90.00
_cell.angle_beta   90.00
_cell.angle_gamma   90.00
#
_symmetry.space_group_name_H-M   'P 1'
#
loop_
_entity.id
_entity.type
_entity.pdbx_description
1 polymer ?
#
loop_
_entity_poly.entity_id
_entity_poly.type
_entity_poly.pdbx_seq_one_letter_code
_entity_poly.pdbx_strand_id
1 'polypeptide(L)'
;TFLEGDPDQPLITGCLYHKEHPVPYALPANKTRTVFKSMSSPGGAGYNELRIEDKKGAEQIFIHAQRDWDENIEHDQKIRIGHERHDTVEKNTYTELKAEEHRITHADRKIETKVDDHLTVGENQHIKLDTAQLTKAGQEIHLKAGAKMVIEAGSELTIKAGGSFIKLDAGGVTVVGPVVKINAGGAPGSGTGIGIKPPTLPGLVDKDKAGSLMDEALVNAVAEQAKRKPKRMLNFSG
;
A
#
# COMPACT_ATOMS: atom_id res chain seq x y z
N THR A 1 10.63 44.91 -27.80
CA THR A 1 10.79 46.38 -27.73
C THR A 1 12.27 46.69 -27.67
N PHE A 2 12.65 47.96 -27.62
CA PHE A 2 14.03 48.40 -27.48
C PHE A 2 14.16 49.25 -26.21
N LEU A 3 15.24 49.10 -25.46
CA LEU A 3 15.47 49.93 -24.27
C LEU A 3 15.62 51.39 -24.71
N GLU A 4 14.78 52.28 -24.16
CA GLU A 4 14.71 53.70 -24.57
C GLU A 4 14.47 53.93 -26.08
N GLY A 5 14.03 52.91 -26.82
CA GLY A 5 13.89 52.98 -28.28
C GLY A 5 15.19 52.78 -29.05
N ASP A 6 16.30 52.47 -28.38
CA ASP A 6 17.61 52.21 -28.99
C ASP A 6 17.64 50.85 -29.73
N PRO A 7 17.71 50.82 -31.08
CA PRO A 7 17.73 49.59 -31.87
C PRO A 7 18.87 48.63 -31.52
N ASP A 8 19.95 49.13 -30.93
CA ASP A 8 21.10 48.33 -30.51
C ASP A 8 20.87 47.65 -29.14
N GLN A 9 19.77 47.94 -28.47
CA GLN A 9 19.40 47.38 -27.16
C GLN A 9 18.04 46.65 -27.20
N PRO A 10 17.98 45.48 -27.88
CA PRO A 10 16.74 44.73 -28.00
C PRO A 10 16.29 44.11 -26.67
N LEU A 11 14.98 44.09 -26.44
CA LEU A 11 14.33 43.45 -25.29
C LEU A 11 13.13 42.61 -25.73
N ILE A 12 13.10 41.35 -25.26
CA ILE A 12 11.96 40.45 -25.43
C ILE A 12 10.94 40.75 -24.32
N THR A 13 9.75 41.20 -24.69
CA THR A 13 8.67 41.59 -23.75
C THR A 13 7.42 40.75 -23.90
N GLY A 14 7.40 39.77 -24.81
CA GLY A 14 6.26 38.89 -25.00
C GLY A 14 6.54 37.78 -25.99
N CYS A 15 5.77 36.71 -25.86
CA CYS A 15 5.73 35.59 -26.79
C CYS A 15 4.32 35.51 -27.37
N LEU A 16 4.21 35.37 -28.69
CA LEU A 16 2.93 35.29 -29.39
C LEU A 16 2.82 33.96 -30.13
N TYR A 17 1.63 33.36 -30.06
CA TYR A 17 1.30 32.22 -30.91
C TYR A 17 1.07 32.68 -32.35
N HIS A 18 1.48 31.84 -33.30
CA HIS A 18 1.27 32.06 -34.74
C HIS A 18 1.08 30.71 -35.45
N LYS A 19 1.08 30.69 -36.78
CA LYS A 19 0.74 29.50 -37.57
C LYS A 19 1.65 28.28 -37.32
N GLU A 20 2.94 28.51 -37.10
CA GLU A 20 3.93 27.44 -36.88
C GLU A 20 4.08 27.07 -35.40
N HIS A 21 3.84 28.03 -34.50
CA HIS A 21 3.73 27.83 -33.06
C HIS A 21 2.28 28.09 -32.62
N PRO A 22 1.36 27.12 -32.85
CA PRO A 22 -0.04 27.29 -32.54
C PRO A 22 -0.29 27.24 -31.03
N VAL A 23 -1.47 27.72 -30.63
CA VAL A 23 -1.97 27.59 -29.26
C VAL A 23 -2.07 26.10 -28.83
N PRO A 24 -1.89 25.78 -27.54
CA PRO A 24 -1.88 24.38 -27.06
C PRO A 24 -3.19 23.61 -27.29
N TYR A 25 -4.32 24.33 -27.36
CA TYR A 25 -5.64 23.75 -27.61
C TYR A 25 -6.35 24.55 -28.71
N ALA A 26 -7.07 23.84 -29.59
CA ALA A 26 -7.77 24.45 -30.70
C ALA A 26 -8.80 25.50 -30.23
N LEU A 27 -8.72 26.70 -30.82
CA LEU A 27 -9.67 27.79 -30.60
C LEU A 27 -10.61 27.94 -31.80
N PRO A 28 -11.86 28.39 -31.59
CA PRO A 28 -12.46 28.85 -30.32
C PRO A 28 -13.09 27.75 -29.46
N ALA A 29 -12.99 26.47 -29.87
CA ALA A 29 -13.63 25.35 -29.19
C ALA A 29 -13.25 25.25 -27.69
N ASN A 30 -11.99 25.51 -27.37
CA ASN A 30 -11.44 25.43 -26.01
C ASN A 30 -11.22 26.80 -25.35
N LYS A 31 -12.05 27.80 -25.71
CA LYS A 31 -11.91 29.18 -25.22
C LYS A 31 -12.06 29.35 -23.70
N THR A 32 -12.58 28.34 -23.00
CA THR A 32 -12.79 28.31 -21.55
C THR A 32 -11.65 27.64 -20.79
N ARG A 33 -10.53 27.33 -21.46
CA ARG A 33 -9.37 26.71 -20.82
C ARG A 33 -8.26 27.72 -20.54
N THR A 34 -7.78 27.72 -19.31
CA THR A 34 -6.52 28.35 -18.91
C THR A 34 -5.45 27.28 -18.77
N VAL A 35 -4.27 27.47 -19.40
CA VAL A 35 -3.27 26.41 -19.55
C VAL A 35 -1.85 26.94 -19.36
N PHE A 36 -1.08 26.26 -18.53
CA PHE A 36 0.38 26.29 -18.51
C PHE A 36 0.89 24.92 -18.92
N LYS A 37 1.49 24.82 -20.12
CA LYS A 37 1.96 23.56 -20.69
C LYS A 37 3.39 23.70 -21.18
N SER A 38 4.26 22.79 -20.74
CA SER A 38 5.66 22.72 -21.18
C SER A 38 5.84 21.69 -22.30
N MET A 39 7.07 21.58 -22.80
CA MET A 39 7.50 20.51 -23.70
C MET A 39 8.84 19.99 -23.16
N SER A 40 8.98 18.67 -23.07
CA SER A 40 10.26 18.06 -22.69
C SER A 40 11.37 18.51 -23.65
N SER A 41 12.59 18.67 -23.14
CA SER A 41 13.72 19.15 -23.94
C SER A 41 14.99 18.39 -23.58
N PRO A 42 15.88 18.11 -24.55
CA PRO A 42 15.73 18.37 -26.00
C PRO A 42 14.84 17.34 -26.72
N GLY A 43 14.31 17.69 -27.90
CA GLY A 43 13.63 16.76 -28.83
C GLY A 43 12.19 16.33 -28.48
N GLY A 44 11.47 17.15 -27.69
CA GLY A 44 10.33 16.76 -26.85
C GLY A 44 9.23 15.86 -27.43
N ALA A 45 9.05 14.71 -26.78
CA ALA A 45 7.91 13.81 -26.95
C ALA A 45 6.96 13.75 -25.72
N GLY A 46 7.17 14.62 -24.72
CA GLY A 46 6.41 14.66 -23.45
C GLY A 46 6.13 16.09 -22.97
N TYR A 47 5.29 16.24 -21.93
CA TYR A 47 4.89 17.55 -21.40
C TYR A 47 4.51 17.51 -19.91
N ASN A 48 4.68 18.64 -19.22
CA ASN A 48 4.01 18.89 -17.94
C ASN A 48 2.86 19.89 -18.19
N GLU A 49 1.75 19.76 -17.47
CA GLU A 49 0.59 20.62 -17.69
C GLU A 49 -0.15 20.93 -16.38
N LEU A 50 -0.49 22.20 -16.20
CA LEU A 50 -1.57 22.67 -15.34
C LEU A 50 -2.65 23.26 -16.25
N ARG A 51 -3.85 22.69 -16.21
CA ARG A 51 -5.01 23.15 -16.98
C ARG A 51 -6.22 23.35 -16.08
N ILE A 52 -6.92 24.46 -16.29
CA ILE A 52 -8.18 24.80 -15.65
C ILE A 52 -9.23 24.95 -16.74
N GLU A 53 -10.33 24.21 -16.63
CA GLU A 53 -11.52 24.29 -17.49
C GLU A 53 -12.63 25.02 -16.73
N ASP A 54 -13.10 26.13 -17.29
CA ASP A 54 -14.16 26.98 -16.70
C ASP A 54 -15.53 26.78 -17.38
N LYS A 55 -15.69 25.75 -18.22
CA LYS A 55 -16.98 25.43 -18.81
C LYS A 55 -17.96 24.97 -17.73
N LYS A 56 -18.98 25.78 -17.50
CA LYS A 56 -20.04 25.52 -16.51
C LYS A 56 -20.60 24.10 -16.58
N GLY A 57 -20.56 23.38 -15.44
CA GLY A 57 -21.02 22.00 -15.30
C GLY A 57 -20.04 20.94 -15.82
N ALA A 58 -18.86 21.35 -16.27
CA ALA A 58 -17.78 20.50 -16.73
C ALA A 58 -16.41 21.04 -16.26
N GLU A 59 -16.40 21.75 -15.13
CA GLU A 59 -15.21 22.36 -14.56
C GLU A 59 -14.18 21.29 -14.17
N GLN A 60 -12.91 21.56 -14.43
CA GLN A 60 -11.84 20.61 -14.14
C GLN A 60 -10.52 21.33 -13.89
N ILE A 61 -9.77 20.87 -12.89
CA ILE A 61 -8.34 21.11 -12.79
C ILE A 61 -7.63 19.81 -13.20
N PHE A 62 -6.69 19.91 -14.13
CA PHE A 62 -5.87 18.80 -14.60
C PHE A 62 -4.40 19.12 -14.35
N ILE A 63 -3.72 18.23 -13.62
CA ILE A 63 -2.28 18.28 -13.36
C ILE A 63 -1.67 17.05 -14.02
N HIS A 64 -0.67 17.26 -14.85
CA HIS A 64 0.11 16.20 -15.49
C HIS A 64 1.59 16.43 -15.24
N ALA A 65 2.23 15.44 -14.63
CA ALA A 65 3.68 15.34 -14.54
C ALA A 65 4.15 14.22 -15.49
N GLN A 66 5.08 14.54 -16.40
CA GLN A 66 5.62 13.58 -17.36
C GLN A 66 6.47 12.49 -16.70
N ARG A 67 7.06 12.78 -15.54
CA ARG A 67 8.00 11.89 -14.86
C ARG A 67 7.74 11.82 -13.36
N ASP A 68 8.22 12.81 -12.61
CA ASP A 68 8.12 12.86 -11.15
C ASP A 68 7.20 14.02 -10.73
N TRP A 69 6.38 13.81 -9.70
CA TRP A 69 5.59 14.85 -9.04
C TRP A 69 5.93 14.82 -7.55
N ASP A 70 6.61 15.87 -7.10
CA ASP A 70 6.97 16.06 -5.71
C ASP A 70 6.07 17.14 -5.09
N GLU A 71 5.35 16.78 -4.02
CA GLU A 71 4.54 17.71 -3.24
C GLU A 71 5.15 17.85 -1.84
N ASN A 72 5.72 19.01 -1.53
CA ASN A 72 6.28 19.30 -0.21
C ASN A 72 5.43 20.36 0.51
N ILE A 73 4.88 20.01 1.67
CA ILE A 73 4.03 20.88 2.49
C ILE A 73 4.71 21.07 3.84
N GLU A 74 5.23 22.28 4.09
CA GLU A 74 5.97 22.63 5.32
C GLU A 74 5.09 22.80 6.56
N HIS A 75 3.76 22.80 6.40
CA HIS A 75 2.83 23.02 7.51
C HIS A 75 1.58 22.13 7.36
N ASP A 76 0.46 22.68 6.87
CA ASP A 76 -0.82 21.98 6.81
C ASP A 76 -1.22 21.63 5.37
N GLN A 77 -1.52 20.36 5.11
CA GLN A 77 -2.30 19.95 3.94
C GLN A 77 -3.74 19.66 4.38
N LYS A 78 -4.71 20.31 3.73
CA LYS A 78 -6.14 20.08 3.97
C LYS A 78 -6.82 19.67 2.67
N ILE A 79 -7.39 18.48 2.64
CA ILE A 79 -8.07 17.94 1.46
C ILE A 79 -9.54 17.68 1.80
N ARG A 80 -10.43 18.29 1.04
CA ARG A 80 -11.87 18.01 1.09
C ARG A 80 -12.35 17.60 -0.30
N ILE A 81 -12.80 16.35 -0.42
CA ILE A 81 -13.44 15.83 -1.63
C ILE A 81 -14.95 15.79 -1.38
N GLY A 82 -15.72 16.51 -2.21
CA GLY A 82 -17.18 16.61 -2.07
C GLY A 82 -17.95 15.40 -2.61
N HIS A 83 -17.29 14.52 -3.33
CA HIS A 83 -17.85 13.30 -3.91
C HIS A 83 -16.84 12.16 -3.77
N GLU A 84 -16.25 11.68 -4.86
CA GLU A 84 -15.40 10.49 -4.89
C GLU A 84 -13.92 10.83 -5.04
N ARG A 85 -13.06 10.02 -4.39
CA ARG A 85 -11.60 9.99 -4.60
C ARG A 85 -11.23 8.64 -5.18
N HIS A 86 -10.45 8.65 -6.26
CA HIS A 86 -9.92 7.46 -6.91
C HIS A 86 -8.40 7.57 -6.97
N ASP A 87 -7.72 6.64 -6.32
CA ASP A 87 -6.26 6.56 -6.34
C ASP A 87 -5.86 5.24 -7.02
N THR A 88 -4.96 5.30 -7.99
CA THR A 88 -4.39 4.11 -8.64
C THR A 88 -2.88 4.25 -8.66
N VAL A 89 -2.19 3.28 -8.06
CA VAL A 89 -0.74 3.19 -8.02
C VAL A 89 -0.34 1.84 -8.61
N GLU A 90 0.40 1.86 -9.71
CA GLU A 90 0.74 0.63 -10.45
C GLU A 90 1.82 -0.22 -9.78
N LYS A 91 2.66 0.42 -8.95
CA LYS A 91 3.74 -0.24 -8.21
C LYS A 91 3.47 -0.12 -6.70
N ASN A 92 4.39 0.50 -5.97
CA ASN A 92 4.40 0.50 -4.52
C ASN A 92 3.84 1.80 -3.96
N THR A 93 3.17 1.70 -2.80
CA THR A 93 2.84 2.83 -1.93
C THR A 93 3.56 2.64 -0.60
N TYR A 94 4.27 3.67 -0.16
CA TYR A 94 4.89 3.73 1.16
C TYR A 94 4.27 4.88 1.94
N THR A 95 3.87 4.63 3.18
CA THR A 95 3.27 5.65 4.05
C THR A 95 3.84 5.51 5.44
N GLU A 96 4.49 6.55 5.93
CA GLU A 96 4.98 6.66 7.29
C GLU A 96 4.23 7.80 8.00
N LEU A 97 3.50 7.45 9.05
CA LEU A 97 2.83 8.41 9.92
C LEU A 97 3.58 8.40 11.25
N LYS A 98 4.23 9.53 11.59
CA LYS A 98 5.11 9.63 12.76
C LYS A 98 4.38 9.76 14.10
N ALA A 99 3.07 10.02 14.04
CA ALA A 99 2.22 10.21 15.20
C ALA A 99 0.91 9.43 14.99
N GLU A 100 -0.23 10.08 15.20
CA GLU A 100 -1.52 9.41 15.24
C GLU A 100 -2.20 9.33 13.87
N GLU A 101 -2.88 8.20 13.63
CA GLU A 101 -3.83 8.04 12.54
C GLU A 101 -5.23 7.82 13.11
N HIS A 102 -6.17 8.69 12.76
CA HIS A 102 -7.59 8.50 13.06
C HIS A 102 -8.35 8.20 11.77
N ARG A 103 -9.01 7.04 11.72
CA ARG A 103 -9.82 6.60 10.59
C ARG A 103 -11.21 6.19 11.06
N ILE A 104 -12.23 6.85 10.52
CA ILE A 104 -13.64 6.47 10.68
C ILE A 104 -14.18 6.08 9.31
N THR A 105 -14.85 4.93 9.24
CA THR A 105 -15.54 4.47 8.04
C THR A 105 -16.99 4.15 8.43
N HIS A 106 -17.95 4.84 7.82
CA HIS A 106 -19.36 4.73 8.20
C HIS A 106 -20.07 3.52 7.58
N ALA A 107 -19.58 3.06 6.43
CA ALA A 107 -20.10 1.91 5.71
C ALA A 107 -19.03 0.82 5.62
N ASP A 108 -19.14 -0.06 4.64
CA ASP A 108 -18.22 -1.18 4.46
C ASP A 108 -16.77 -0.73 4.22
N ARG A 109 -15.83 -1.39 4.90
CA ARG A 109 -14.41 -1.43 4.51
C ARG A 109 -14.11 -2.80 3.92
N LYS A 110 -13.84 -2.87 2.62
CA LYS A 110 -13.50 -4.10 1.90
C LYS A 110 -12.01 -4.11 1.56
N ILE A 111 -11.32 -5.19 1.88
CA ILE A 111 -9.88 -5.37 1.66
C ILE A 111 -9.67 -6.75 1.05
N GLU A 112 -8.92 -6.82 -0.06
CA GLU A 112 -8.45 -8.07 -0.66
C GLU A 112 -6.92 -8.02 -0.74
N THR A 113 -6.27 -8.91 0.02
CA THR A 113 -4.82 -9.09 -0.01
C THR A 113 -4.50 -10.40 -0.70
N LYS A 114 -3.75 -10.35 -1.80
CA LYS A 114 -3.49 -11.53 -2.65
C LYS A 114 -2.34 -12.41 -2.19
N VAL A 115 -1.37 -11.83 -1.48
CA VAL A 115 -0.15 -12.53 -1.07
C VAL A 115 -0.14 -12.70 0.45
N ASP A 116 0.47 -11.76 1.18
CA ASP A 116 0.61 -11.82 2.63
C ASP A 116 0.05 -10.54 3.26
N ASP A 117 -0.60 -10.67 4.40
CA ASP A 117 -0.95 -9.55 5.30
C ASP A 117 -0.19 -9.74 6.62
N HIS A 118 0.58 -8.73 7.01
CA HIS A 118 1.42 -8.76 8.20
C HIS A 118 1.03 -7.63 9.15
N LEU A 119 0.70 -7.97 10.40
CA LEU A 119 0.37 -7.01 11.44
C LEU A 119 1.28 -7.21 12.66
N THR A 120 2.00 -6.16 13.04
CA THR A 120 2.74 -6.07 14.30
C THR A 120 2.11 -4.96 15.13
N VAL A 121 1.70 -5.28 16.35
CA VAL A 121 1.22 -4.31 17.34
C VAL A 121 2.20 -4.34 18.52
N GLY A 122 2.82 -3.19 18.83
CA GLY A 122 3.85 -3.11 19.86
C GLY A 122 3.31 -3.27 21.28
N GLU A 123 2.06 -2.88 21.50
CA GLU A 123 1.38 -2.98 22.79
C GLU A 123 0.06 -3.75 22.64
N ASN A 124 -1.07 -3.04 22.54
CA ASN A 124 -2.39 -3.63 22.65
C ASN A 124 -3.16 -3.56 21.32
N GLN A 125 -3.79 -4.68 20.96
CA GLN A 125 -4.81 -4.71 19.91
C GLN A 125 -6.18 -4.92 20.56
N HIS A 126 -7.09 -3.95 20.39
CA HIS A 126 -8.48 -4.09 20.79
C HIS A 126 -9.34 -4.35 19.56
N ILE A 127 -10.15 -5.42 19.61
CA ILE A 127 -11.12 -5.76 18.57
C ILE A 127 -12.47 -5.91 19.26
N LYS A 128 -13.43 -5.05 18.89
CA LYS A 128 -14.83 -5.16 19.31
C LYS A 128 -15.68 -5.36 18.05
N LEU A 129 -16.53 -6.37 18.09
CA LEU A 129 -17.45 -6.72 17.01
C LEU A 129 -18.82 -7.01 17.63
N ASP A 130 -19.88 -6.48 17.03
CA ASP A 130 -21.23 -6.64 17.59
C ASP A 130 -21.90 -7.95 17.15
N THR A 131 -21.56 -8.47 15.96
CA THR A 131 -22.22 -9.66 15.40
C THR A 131 -21.32 -10.89 15.38
N ALA A 132 -20.21 -10.87 14.65
CA ALA A 132 -19.38 -12.06 14.49
C ALA A 132 -17.94 -11.75 14.08
N GLN A 133 -17.03 -12.62 14.49
CA GLN A 133 -15.72 -12.79 13.90
C GLN A 133 -15.66 -14.15 13.21
N LEU A 134 -15.48 -14.16 11.89
CA LEU A 134 -15.43 -15.38 11.09
C LEU A 134 -14.03 -15.53 10.47
N THR A 135 -13.34 -16.62 10.82
CA THR A 135 -11.99 -16.90 10.32
C THR A 135 -11.97 -18.26 9.64
N LYS A 136 -11.55 -18.30 8.37
CA LYS A 136 -11.30 -19.52 7.62
C LYS A 136 -9.86 -19.53 7.13
N ALA A 137 -9.11 -20.56 7.48
CA ALA A 137 -7.77 -20.80 6.96
C ALA A 137 -7.75 -22.11 6.16
N GLY A 138 -6.97 -22.15 5.08
CA GLY A 138 -6.81 -23.35 4.26
C GLY A 138 -5.93 -24.43 4.90
N GLN A 139 -4.98 -24.03 5.75
CA GLN A 139 -4.01 -24.93 6.37
C GLN A 139 -4.05 -24.87 7.90
N GLU A 140 -3.90 -23.68 8.50
CA GLU A 140 -3.72 -23.56 9.95
C GLU A 140 -4.26 -22.24 10.50
N ILE A 141 -4.83 -22.29 11.71
CA ILE A 141 -4.98 -21.13 12.60
C ILE A 141 -4.20 -21.47 13.88
N HIS A 142 -3.14 -20.72 14.17
CA HIS A 142 -2.32 -20.91 15.36
C HIS A 142 -2.48 -19.74 16.33
N LEU A 143 -3.11 -20.01 17.47
CA LEU A 143 -3.23 -19.05 18.57
C LEU A 143 -2.25 -19.44 19.68
N LYS A 144 -1.24 -18.59 19.91
CA LYS A 144 -0.23 -18.81 20.95
C LYS A 144 -0.15 -17.59 21.86
N ALA A 145 -0.22 -17.82 23.17
CA ALA A 145 0.02 -16.82 24.19
C ALA A 145 1.25 -17.21 25.03
N GLY A 146 2.07 -16.22 25.41
CA GLY A 146 3.28 -16.47 26.20
C GLY A 146 2.99 -16.88 27.65
N ALA A 147 2.02 -16.23 28.29
CA ALA A 147 1.70 -16.47 29.71
C ALA A 147 0.27 -16.99 29.92
N LYS A 148 -0.74 -16.35 29.32
CA LYS A 148 -2.15 -16.67 29.58
C LYS A 148 -2.98 -16.56 28.31
N MET A 149 -3.87 -17.52 28.09
CA MET A 149 -4.98 -17.44 27.15
C MET A 149 -6.28 -17.63 27.93
N VAL A 150 -7.26 -16.76 27.68
CA VAL A 150 -8.61 -16.86 28.25
C VAL A 150 -9.59 -16.81 27.09
N ILE A 151 -10.49 -17.78 27.03
CA ILE A 151 -11.59 -17.83 26.06
C ILE A 151 -12.86 -17.96 26.88
N GLU A 152 -13.72 -16.96 26.77
CA GLU A 152 -14.99 -16.87 27.49
C GLU A 152 -16.13 -16.78 26.49
N ALA A 153 -17.21 -17.49 26.76
CA ALA A 153 -18.45 -17.42 26.01
C ALA A 153 -19.61 -17.36 27.00
N GLY A 154 -20.61 -16.52 26.70
CA GLY A 154 -21.74 -16.30 27.62
C GLY A 154 -22.70 -17.49 27.73
N SER A 155 -23.03 -18.12 26.59
CA SER A 155 -24.02 -19.21 26.54
C SER A 155 -23.40 -20.57 26.27
N GLU A 156 -22.45 -20.65 25.33
CA GLU A 156 -21.87 -21.91 24.88
C GLU A 156 -20.47 -21.68 24.29
N LEU A 157 -19.53 -22.56 24.63
CA LEU A 157 -18.26 -22.71 23.92
C LEU A 157 -18.16 -24.13 23.34
N THR A 158 -17.98 -24.25 22.03
CA THR A 158 -17.88 -25.55 21.35
C THR A 158 -16.59 -25.64 20.53
N ILE A 159 -15.86 -26.74 20.69
CA ILE A 159 -14.67 -27.11 19.91
C ILE A 159 -14.97 -28.41 19.18
N LYS A 160 -14.92 -28.42 17.85
CA LYS A 160 -15.23 -29.61 17.04
C LYS A 160 -14.07 -29.95 16.11
N ALA A 161 -13.75 -31.24 16.01
CA ALA A 161 -12.76 -31.77 15.08
C ALA A 161 -13.22 -33.14 14.55
N GLY A 162 -13.47 -33.22 13.23
CA GLY A 162 -14.04 -34.43 12.62
C GLY A 162 -15.37 -34.82 13.27
N GLY A 163 -15.46 -36.07 13.74
CA GLY A 163 -16.62 -36.60 14.48
C GLY A 163 -16.61 -36.34 15.98
N SER A 164 -15.58 -35.68 16.53
CA SER A 164 -15.43 -35.42 17.96
C SER A 164 -15.72 -33.96 18.31
N PHE A 165 -16.17 -33.70 19.54
CA PHE A 165 -16.34 -32.34 20.05
C PHE A 165 -16.21 -32.25 21.58
N ILE A 166 -15.92 -31.03 22.04
CA ILE A 166 -16.03 -30.57 23.41
C ILE A 166 -17.02 -29.41 23.41
N LYS A 167 -18.00 -29.43 24.31
CA LYS A 167 -18.98 -28.36 24.47
C LYS A 167 -19.10 -27.98 25.94
N LEU A 168 -19.07 -26.68 26.22
CA LEU A 168 -19.29 -26.08 27.53
C LEU A 168 -20.55 -25.23 27.44
N ASP A 169 -21.52 -25.48 28.30
CA ASP A 169 -22.75 -24.69 28.42
C ASP A 169 -23.25 -24.68 29.87
N ALA A 170 -24.46 -24.17 30.11
CA ALA A 170 -25.07 -24.13 31.45
C ALA A 170 -25.29 -25.52 32.08
N GLY A 171 -25.32 -26.60 31.28
CA GLY A 171 -25.44 -27.98 31.74
C GLY A 171 -24.10 -28.62 32.14
N GLY A 172 -22.97 -27.96 31.87
CA GLY A 172 -21.62 -28.42 32.24
C GLY A 172 -20.72 -28.65 31.03
N VAL A 173 -19.82 -29.63 31.13
CA VAL A 173 -18.84 -29.98 30.07
C VAL A 173 -19.22 -31.32 29.44
N THR A 174 -19.52 -31.29 28.15
CA THR A 174 -19.76 -32.48 27.32
C THR A 174 -18.54 -32.79 26.46
N VAL A 175 -18.07 -34.04 26.48
CA VAL A 175 -16.94 -34.51 25.66
C VAL A 175 -17.37 -35.77 24.91
N VAL A 176 -17.33 -35.72 23.58
CA VAL A 176 -17.76 -36.84 22.72
C VAL A 176 -16.70 -37.14 21.66
N GLY A 177 -16.42 -38.44 21.48
CA GLY A 177 -15.56 -38.97 20.42
C GLY A 177 -15.45 -40.50 20.50
N PRO A 178 -14.97 -41.17 19.44
CA PRO A 178 -14.81 -42.63 19.44
C PRO A 178 -13.91 -43.17 20.56
N VAL A 179 -12.88 -42.41 20.93
CA VAL A 179 -11.97 -42.68 22.05
C VAL A 179 -11.67 -41.35 22.75
N VAL A 180 -11.88 -41.30 24.07
CA VAL A 180 -11.50 -40.16 24.91
C VAL A 180 -10.40 -40.61 25.87
N LYS A 181 -9.21 -40.03 25.72
CA LYS A 181 -8.04 -40.32 26.59
C LYS A 181 -7.94 -39.25 27.67
N ILE A 182 -8.10 -39.64 28.94
CA ILE A 182 -7.89 -38.76 30.10
C ILE A 182 -6.67 -39.28 30.85
N ASN A 183 -5.66 -38.43 31.04
CA ASN A 183 -4.38 -38.78 31.68
C ASN A 183 -3.65 -39.99 31.05
N ALA A 184 -3.85 -40.26 29.76
CA ALA A 184 -3.34 -41.45 29.08
C ALA A 184 -2.50 -41.11 27.84
N GLY A 185 -1.18 -40.92 28.03
CA GLY A 185 -0.16 -40.81 26.97
C GLY A 185 -0.36 -39.73 25.88
N GLY A 186 0.66 -39.52 25.03
CA GLY A 186 0.60 -38.61 23.88
C GLY A 186 1.58 -37.43 23.94
N ALA A 187 1.61 -36.64 22.86
CA ALA A 187 2.36 -35.39 22.74
C ALA A 187 1.46 -34.30 22.15
N PRO A 188 1.60 -33.02 22.52
CA PRO A 188 0.83 -31.94 21.93
C PRO A 188 1.17 -31.77 20.44
N GLY A 189 0.22 -31.24 19.67
CA GLY A 189 0.50 -30.76 18.31
C GLY A 189 1.43 -29.54 18.34
N SER A 190 2.13 -29.29 17.24
CA SER A 190 2.95 -28.09 17.02
C SER A 190 2.30 -27.20 15.97
N GLY A 191 2.21 -25.89 16.23
CA GLY A 191 1.83 -24.91 15.23
C GLY A 191 3.02 -24.20 14.58
N THR A 192 2.80 -23.60 13.43
CA THR A 192 3.83 -22.84 12.70
C THR A 192 4.25 -21.57 13.45
N GLY A 193 5.54 -21.20 13.36
CA GLY A 193 6.07 -20.00 14.01
C GLY A 193 5.65 -18.70 13.30
N ILE A 194 5.73 -17.57 14.00
CA ILE A 194 5.45 -16.24 13.43
C ILE A 194 6.58 -15.85 12.47
N GLY A 195 6.23 -15.53 11.21
CA GLY A 195 7.16 -15.09 10.15
C GLY A 195 6.82 -13.71 9.59
N ILE A 196 6.81 -12.67 10.45
CA ILE A 196 6.48 -11.30 10.06
C ILE A 196 7.57 -10.69 9.18
N LYS A 197 7.17 -10.01 8.09
CA LYS A 197 8.03 -9.13 7.29
C LYS A 197 7.83 -7.68 7.74
N PRO A 198 8.88 -6.94 8.15
CA PRO A 198 8.74 -5.55 8.58
C PRO A 198 8.46 -4.62 7.39
N PRO A 199 7.77 -3.48 7.61
CA PRO A 199 7.60 -2.47 6.57
C PRO A 199 8.95 -1.83 6.19
N THR A 200 9.09 -1.41 4.93
CA THR A 200 10.21 -0.58 4.48
C THR A 200 9.86 0.89 4.60
N LEU A 201 10.85 1.73 4.90
CA LEU A 201 10.66 3.17 5.03
C LEU A 201 10.46 3.84 3.66
N PRO A 202 9.58 4.85 3.54
CA PRO A 202 9.53 5.70 2.36
C PRO A 202 10.87 6.43 2.14
N GLY A 203 11.24 6.64 0.86
CA GLY A 203 12.34 7.52 0.48
C GLY A 203 12.07 9.00 0.81
N LEU A 204 13.12 9.82 0.86
CA LEU A 204 12.99 11.27 1.04
C LEU A 204 12.78 11.97 -0.30
N VAL A 205 11.72 12.76 -0.42
CA VAL A 205 11.34 13.52 -1.62
C VAL A 205 12.51 14.37 -2.17
N ASP A 206 13.29 15.00 -1.29
CA ASP A 206 14.37 15.94 -1.70
C ASP A 206 15.76 15.30 -1.92
N LYS A 207 15.90 13.97 -1.80
CA LYS A 207 17.19 13.29 -2.03
C LYS A 207 17.22 12.46 -3.31
N ASP A 208 16.08 12.32 -3.99
CA ASP A 208 16.02 11.59 -5.25
C ASP A 208 16.56 12.48 -6.37
N LYS A 209 17.62 11.99 -7.05
CA LYS A 209 18.10 12.64 -8.28
C LYS A 209 17.02 12.48 -9.34
N ALA A 210 16.39 13.60 -9.71
CA ALA A 210 15.53 13.75 -10.87
C ALA A 210 15.94 12.81 -12.03
N GLY A 211 15.14 11.78 -12.30
CA GLY A 211 15.37 10.81 -13.39
C GLY A 211 15.96 9.46 -13.00
N SER A 212 16.13 9.19 -11.71
CA SER A 212 16.44 7.84 -11.20
C SER A 212 15.13 7.13 -10.87
N LEU A 213 14.91 5.93 -11.40
CA LEU A 213 13.82 5.08 -10.92
C LEU A 213 14.06 4.79 -9.43
N MET A 214 13.01 4.83 -8.60
CA MET A 214 13.11 4.26 -7.27
C MET A 214 13.61 2.81 -7.39
N ASP A 215 14.55 2.42 -6.53
CA ASP A 215 15.11 1.06 -6.54
C ASP A 215 13.96 0.04 -6.61
N GLU A 216 13.98 -0.82 -7.62
CA GLU A 216 13.00 -1.88 -7.73
C GLU A 216 13.14 -2.78 -6.49
N ALA A 217 12.07 -2.85 -5.69
CA ALA A 217 12.00 -3.83 -4.63
C ALA A 217 12.20 -5.20 -5.27
N LEU A 218 13.30 -5.87 -4.91
CA LEU A 218 13.63 -7.20 -5.40
C LEU A 218 12.40 -8.10 -5.27
N VAL A 219 11.95 -8.66 -6.39
CA VAL A 219 10.96 -9.75 -6.39
C VAL A 219 11.49 -10.80 -5.42
N ASN A 220 10.67 -11.22 -4.46
CA ASN A 220 11.02 -12.25 -3.47
C ASN A 220 11.56 -13.49 -4.20
N ALA A 221 12.88 -13.56 -4.38
CA ALA A 221 13.53 -14.72 -4.97
C ALA A 221 13.43 -15.83 -3.94
N VAL A 222 12.62 -16.84 -4.25
CA VAL A 222 12.58 -18.09 -3.52
C VAL A 222 14.02 -18.60 -3.44
N ALA A 223 14.57 -18.69 -2.23
CA ALA A 223 15.90 -19.22 -2.02
C ALA A 223 15.95 -20.67 -2.49
N GLU A 224 16.39 -20.90 -3.73
CA GLU A 224 16.67 -22.23 -4.23
C GLU A 224 17.90 -22.73 -3.48
N GLN A 225 17.68 -23.66 -2.54
CA GLN A 225 18.74 -24.28 -1.77
C GLN A 225 19.69 -25.05 -2.72
N ALA A 226 20.81 -24.43 -3.05
CA ALA A 226 21.91 -25.12 -3.73
C ALA A 226 22.47 -26.21 -2.80
N LYS A 227 22.14 -27.47 -3.13
CA LYS A 227 22.69 -28.70 -2.53
C LYS A 227 24.22 -28.66 -2.51
N ARG A 228 24.82 -28.50 -1.34
CA ARG A 228 26.25 -28.83 -1.13
C ARG A 228 26.42 -30.36 -1.16
N LYS A 229 27.03 -30.89 -2.23
CA LYS A 229 27.63 -32.24 -2.23
C LYS A 229 29.00 -32.18 -1.53
N PRO A 230 29.36 -33.14 -0.65
CA PRO A 230 30.70 -33.19 -0.09
C PRO A 230 31.67 -33.79 -1.12
N LYS A 231 32.79 -33.09 -1.38
CA LYS A 231 33.93 -33.59 -2.15
C LYS A 231 34.75 -34.51 -1.23
N ARG A 232 34.69 -35.83 -1.47
CA ARG A 232 35.60 -36.81 -0.86
C ARG A 232 36.89 -36.81 -1.69
N MET A 233 38.01 -36.36 -1.11
CA MET A 233 39.33 -36.53 -1.71
C MET A 233 40.12 -37.53 -0.86
N LEU A 234 40.32 -38.73 -1.39
CA LEU A 234 41.40 -39.62 -0.96
C LEU A 234 42.70 -39.07 -1.54
N ASN A 235 43.73 -38.91 -0.72
CA ASN A 235 45.11 -38.87 -1.17
C ASN A 235 45.90 -39.94 -0.40
N PHE A 236 46.48 -40.88 -1.14
CA PHE A 236 47.58 -41.75 -0.72
C PHE A 236 48.89 -41.12 -1.22
N SER A 237 49.89 -41.00 -0.33
CA SER A 237 51.32 -41.22 -0.63
C SER A 237 52.16 -40.87 0.62
N GLY A 238 52.97 -41.82 1.08
CA GLY A 238 53.95 -41.66 2.17
C GLY A 238 53.80 -42.74 3.23
#